data_AF-A0A1F8Q5L7-F1
#
_entry.id   AF-A0A1F8Q5L7-F1
#
_cell.length_a   1.000
_cell.length_b   1.000
_cell.length_c   1.000
_cell.angle_alpha   90.00
_cell.angle_beta   90.00
_cell.angle_gamma   90.00
#
_symmetry.space_group_name_H-M   'P 1'
#
loop_
_entity.id
_entity.type
_entity.pdbx_description
1 polymer ?
#
loop_
_entity_poly.entity_id
_entity_poly.type
_entity_poly.pdbx_seq_one_letter_code
_entity_poly.pdbx_strand_id
1 'polypeptide(L)'
;MFKVRATVIGFDEDEKRHPCHFQYKIGDTVVWDGEKFNGRICPSIMRPFAEKVSILYNSGGRHKEGEIPNSYTPFLHSPYSVYDPAYKKFDGVGFRPTLERPEQNYKFIPDVTLFDNIPGLKLLGGPGTGIRKKEILVCGDSHTHMRMEFEAFDLVDYGDGLPYTRRSLSILNKIPKKPGIAVDKIINEFDDAERDNIYPSLGQNLIWTLVGELAVLDYVKLEDGRTGKVAITEAGKKKLTAFKKSLTAEEKKALRM
;
A
#
# COMPACT_ATOMS: atom_id res chain seq x y z
N MET A 1 0.97 -0.70 -0.24
CA MET A 1 0.48 0.64 -0.59
C MET A 1 -1.01 0.55 -0.87
N PHE A 2 -1.72 1.67 -0.87
CA PHE A 2 -3.19 1.66 -0.80
C PHE A 2 -3.84 2.25 -2.04
N LYS A 3 -4.95 1.64 -2.47
CA LYS A 3 -5.93 2.36 -3.29
C LYS A 3 -6.55 3.47 -2.46
N VAL A 4 -6.78 4.60 -3.11
CA VAL A 4 -7.39 5.77 -2.47
C VAL A 4 -8.67 6.11 -3.18
N ARG A 5 -9.75 6.29 -2.42
CA ARG A 5 -11.03 6.77 -2.94
C ARG A 5 -11.28 8.16 -2.40
N ALA A 6 -11.57 9.09 -3.29
CA ALA A 6 -12.14 10.39 -2.96
C ALA A 6 -13.64 10.35 -3.26
N THR A 7 -14.47 10.84 -2.35
CA THR A 7 -15.93 10.94 -2.51
C THR A 7 -16.35 12.37 -2.21
N VAL A 8 -17.14 12.98 -3.09
CA VAL A 8 -17.78 14.28 -2.81
C VAL A 8 -18.84 14.07 -1.73
N ILE A 9 -18.66 14.70 -0.57
CA ILE A 9 -19.55 14.52 0.58
C ILE A 9 -20.49 15.70 0.80
N GLY A 10 -20.24 16.84 0.16
CA GLY A 10 -21.07 18.03 0.35
C GLY A 10 -20.50 19.30 -0.24
N PHE A 11 -21.24 20.37 0.00
CA PHE A 11 -20.94 21.76 -0.34
C PHE A 11 -21.25 22.59 0.90
N ASP A 12 -20.33 23.43 1.35
CA ASP A 12 -20.54 24.23 2.57
C ASP A 12 -21.43 25.47 2.30
N GLU A 13 -21.62 25.85 1.03
CA GLU A 13 -22.38 27.03 0.61
C GLU A 13 -23.57 26.68 -0.31
N ASP A 14 -24.36 27.68 -0.72
CA ASP A 14 -25.55 27.51 -1.57
C ASP A 14 -25.21 27.16 -3.03
N GLU A 15 -25.05 25.86 -3.30
CA GLU A 15 -24.79 25.30 -4.63
C GLU A 15 -25.90 25.60 -5.66
N LYS A 16 -27.14 25.93 -5.23
CA LYS A 16 -28.19 26.31 -6.19
C LYS A 16 -27.97 27.70 -6.74
N ARG A 17 -27.45 28.61 -5.92
CA ARG A 17 -27.13 29.99 -6.30
C ARG A 17 -25.77 30.08 -7.00
N HIS A 18 -24.80 29.30 -6.52
CA HIS A 18 -23.43 29.27 -7.02
C HIS A 18 -23.04 27.81 -7.32
N PRO A 19 -23.44 27.27 -8.48
CA PRO A 19 -23.19 25.87 -8.78
C PRO A 19 -21.71 25.62 -9.02
N CYS A 20 -21.23 24.44 -8.61
CA CYS A 20 -19.89 23.99 -8.95
C CYS A 20 -19.68 24.03 -10.47
N HIS A 21 -18.75 24.85 -10.96
CA HIS A 21 -18.47 24.96 -12.40
C HIS A 21 -17.98 23.64 -13.02
N PHE A 22 -17.33 22.78 -12.22
CA PHE A 22 -16.93 21.45 -12.67
C PHE A 22 -18.09 20.43 -12.64
N GLN A 23 -19.21 20.82 -12.02
CA GLN A 23 -20.45 20.07 -11.89
C GLN A 23 -20.31 18.79 -11.07
N TYR A 24 -19.54 18.85 -9.98
CA TYR A 24 -19.56 17.76 -9.00
C TYR A 24 -20.94 17.61 -8.37
N LYS A 25 -21.25 16.38 -7.96
CA LYS A 25 -22.45 16.02 -7.18
C LYS A 25 -22.05 15.18 -5.97
N ILE A 26 -22.85 15.28 -4.91
CA ILE A 26 -22.64 14.44 -3.72
C ILE A 26 -22.72 12.97 -4.15
N GLY A 27 -21.73 12.19 -3.74
CA GLY A 27 -21.56 10.80 -4.14
C GLY A 27 -20.67 10.59 -5.37
N ASP A 28 -20.25 11.64 -6.08
CA ASP A 28 -19.23 11.49 -7.13
C ASP A 28 -17.94 10.94 -6.53
N THR A 29 -17.35 9.95 -7.20
CA THR A 29 -16.13 9.29 -6.73
C THR A 29 -14.99 9.41 -7.73
N VAL A 30 -13.77 9.51 -7.20
CA VAL A 30 -12.53 9.30 -7.95
C VAL A 30 -11.69 8.25 -7.22
N VAL A 31 -11.19 7.25 -7.95
CA VAL A 31 -10.36 6.18 -7.39
C VAL A 31 -8.97 6.20 -8.00
N TRP A 32 -7.95 6.28 -7.15
CA TRP A 32 -6.58 5.92 -7.50
C TRP A 32 -6.37 4.43 -7.24
N ASP A 33 -6.02 3.66 -8.28
CA ASP A 33 -5.87 2.21 -8.19
C ASP A 33 -4.41 1.72 -8.10
N GLY A 34 -3.45 2.66 -8.13
CA GLY A 34 -2.01 2.41 -8.19
C GLY A 34 -1.37 2.77 -9.54
N GLU A 35 -2.17 2.98 -10.58
CA GLU A 35 -1.69 3.32 -11.92
C GLU A 35 -2.52 4.45 -12.56
N LYS A 36 -3.83 4.46 -12.33
CA LYS A 36 -4.78 5.37 -12.99
C LYS A 36 -5.75 6.01 -12.01
N PHE A 37 -6.21 7.20 -12.38
CA PHE A 37 -7.37 7.84 -11.77
C PHE A 37 -8.62 7.44 -12.54
N ASN A 38 -9.56 6.81 -11.84
CA ASN A 38 -10.88 6.45 -12.37
C ASN A 38 -11.90 7.43 -11.81
N GLY A 39 -12.34 8.39 -12.63
CA GLY A 39 -13.26 9.46 -12.24
C GLY A 39 -12.84 10.82 -12.80
N ARG A 40 -13.63 11.86 -12.54
CA ARG A 40 -13.36 13.22 -13.02
C ARG A 40 -12.69 14.04 -11.91
N ILE A 41 -11.53 14.64 -12.21
CA ILE A 41 -10.81 15.54 -11.29
C ILE A 41 -10.87 16.96 -11.83
N CYS A 42 -11.36 17.91 -11.02
CA CYS A 42 -11.33 19.32 -11.37
C CYS A 42 -9.88 19.82 -11.43
N PRO A 43 -9.42 20.44 -12.54
CA PRO A 43 -8.06 20.95 -12.66
C PRO A 43 -7.66 21.92 -11.53
N SER A 44 -8.61 22.73 -11.04
CA SER A 44 -8.37 23.72 -9.98
C SER A 44 -8.08 23.12 -8.61
N ILE A 45 -8.45 21.85 -8.37
CA ILE A 45 -8.13 21.15 -7.11
C ILE A 45 -7.06 20.07 -7.30
N MET A 46 -6.51 19.90 -8.51
CA MET A 46 -5.64 18.77 -8.86
C MET A 46 -4.42 18.65 -7.93
N ARG A 47 -3.78 19.78 -7.60
CA ARG A 47 -2.62 19.80 -6.70
C ARG A 47 -2.95 19.30 -5.29
N PRO A 48 -3.87 19.95 -4.53
CA PRO A 48 -4.21 19.46 -3.20
C PRO A 48 -4.85 18.05 -3.23
N PHE A 49 -5.53 17.69 -4.33
CA PHE A 49 -6.08 16.34 -4.52
C PHE A 49 -4.95 15.29 -4.59
N ALA A 50 -3.93 15.53 -5.43
CA ALA A 50 -2.78 14.64 -5.58
C ALA A 50 -1.98 14.50 -4.28
N GLU A 51 -1.86 15.58 -3.50
CA GLU A 51 -1.23 15.56 -2.18
C GLU A 51 -1.96 14.60 -1.22
N LYS A 52 -3.30 14.69 -1.12
CA LYS A 52 -4.10 13.77 -0.28
C LYS A 52 -4.00 12.32 -0.74
N VAL A 53 -4.01 12.08 -2.05
CA VAL A 53 -3.83 10.73 -2.61
C VAL A 53 -2.45 10.18 -2.28
N SER A 54 -1.38 10.96 -2.46
CA SER A 54 -0.02 10.53 -2.15
C SER A 54 0.15 10.17 -0.68
N ILE A 55 -0.41 10.98 0.23
CA ILE A 55 -0.39 10.74 1.67
C ILE A 55 -1.00 9.37 2.01
N LEU A 56 -2.21 9.10 1.51
CA LEU A 56 -2.93 7.86 1.80
C LEU A 56 -2.36 6.66 1.04
N TYR A 57 -1.86 6.84 -0.17
CA TYR A 57 -1.21 5.79 -0.96
C TYR A 57 0.00 5.19 -0.23
N ASN A 58 0.83 6.04 0.36
CA ASN A 58 2.06 5.63 1.05
C ASN A 58 1.81 5.13 2.48
N SER A 59 0.90 5.77 3.22
CA SER A 59 0.75 5.53 4.66
C SER A 59 -0.58 4.90 5.06
N GLY A 60 -1.61 4.95 4.23
CA GLY A 60 -2.97 4.54 4.63
C GLY A 60 -3.50 5.34 5.83
N GLY A 61 -2.98 6.55 6.04
CA GLY A 61 -3.36 7.42 7.15
C GLY A 61 -2.62 7.16 8.46
N ARG A 62 -1.64 6.23 8.50
CA ARG A 62 -0.93 5.86 9.74
C ARG A 62 0.19 6.81 10.18
N HIS A 63 0.51 7.80 9.35
CA HIS A 63 1.51 8.81 9.67
C HIS A 63 0.95 9.84 10.66
N LYS A 64 1.78 10.27 11.61
CA LYS A 64 1.41 11.33 12.55
C LYS A 64 1.59 12.70 11.92
N GLU A 65 1.03 13.73 12.56
CA GLU A 65 1.41 15.10 12.24
C GLU A 65 2.93 15.29 12.41
N GLY A 66 3.57 15.93 11.44
CA GLY A 66 5.03 16.07 11.38
C GLY A 66 5.80 14.85 10.85
N GLU A 67 5.17 13.67 10.71
CA GLU A 67 5.79 12.53 10.03
C GLU A 67 5.61 12.63 8.52
N ILE A 68 6.67 12.30 7.76
CA ILE A 68 6.57 12.25 6.30
C ILE A 68 5.79 10.98 5.92
N PRO A 69 4.68 11.08 5.15
CA PRO A 69 3.87 9.90 4.79
C PRO A 69 4.67 8.78 4.12
N ASN A 70 5.67 9.15 3.33
CA ASN A 70 6.55 8.24 2.60
C ASN A 70 7.48 7.42 3.51
N SER A 71 7.61 7.75 4.79
CA SER A 71 8.38 6.95 5.75
C SER A 71 7.83 5.53 5.91
N TYR A 72 6.59 5.27 5.49
CA TYR A 72 5.94 3.95 5.52
C TYR A 72 5.92 3.23 4.17
N THR A 73 6.57 3.77 3.14
CA THR A 73 6.51 3.20 1.78
C THR A 73 7.32 1.90 1.69
N PRO A 74 6.71 0.74 1.38
CA PRO A 74 7.40 -0.55 1.28
C PRO A 74 8.61 -0.55 0.33
N PHE A 75 8.55 0.25 -0.73
CA PHE A 75 9.62 0.39 -1.73
C PHE A 75 10.99 0.71 -1.11
N LEU A 76 11.01 1.50 -0.04
CA LEU A 76 12.26 1.94 0.60
C LEU A 76 13.03 0.80 1.31
N HIS A 77 12.42 -0.38 1.45
CA HIS A 77 13.05 -1.59 1.99
C HIS A 77 13.51 -2.59 0.93
N SER A 78 13.40 -2.24 -0.36
CA SER A 78 13.61 -3.19 -1.46
C SER A 78 15.06 -3.20 -1.95
N PRO A 79 15.58 -4.35 -2.42
CA PRO A 79 16.86 -4.38 -3.12
C PRO A 79 16.76 -3.67 -4.47
N TYR A 80 17.91 -3.45 -5.10
CA TYR A 80 17.94 -3.18 -6.54
C TYR A 80 17.31 -4.33 -7.31
N SER A 81 16.70 -4.02 -8.45
CA SER A 81 16.08 -4.98 -9.34
C SER A 81 16.46 -4.71 -10.80
N VAL A 82 16.22 -5.71 -11.63
CA VAL A 82 16.31 -5.62 -13.09
C VAL A 82 15.00 -6.08 -13.70
N TYR A 83 14.60 -5.45 -14.80
CA TYR A 83 13.43 -5.89 -15.54
C TYR A 83 13.73 -7.24 -16.22
N ASP A 84 12.85 -8.20 -15.96
CA ASP A 84 12.84 -9.55 -16.50
C ASP A 84 11.37 -10.00 -16.68
N PRO A 85 10.84 -10.03 -17.92
CA PRO A 85 9.46 -10.43 -18.19
C PRO A 85 9.10 -11.82 -17.66
N ALA A 86 10.06 -12.75 -17.52
CA ALA A 86 9.80 -14.08 -16.99
C ALA A 86 9.40 -14.05 -15.50
N TYR A 87 9.67 -12.94 -14.81
CA TYR A 87 9.33 -12.74 -13.41
C TYR A 87 7.93 -12.18 -13.18
N LYS A 88 7.19 -11.80 -14.23
CA LYS A 88 5.80 -11.33 -14.12
C LYS A 88 4.90 -12.29 -13.36
N LYS A 89 5.15 -13.60 -13.48
CA LYS A 89 4.41 -14.62 -12.72
C LYS A 89 4.60 -14.55 -11.20
N PHE A 90 5.68 -13.94 -10.73
CA PHE A 90 5.95 -13.72 -9.31
C PHE A 90 5.41 -12.36 -8.87
N ASP A 91 5.90 -11.26 -9.44
CA ASP A 91 5.67 -9.91 -8.92
C ASP A 91 4.55 -9.13 -9.66
N GLY A 92 4.08 -9.63 -10.79
CA GLY A 92 3.01 -9.08 -11.62
C GLY A 92 3.47 -8.06 -12.66
N VAL A 93 4.69 -7.55 -12.56
CA VAL A 93 5.19 -6.46 -13.43
C VAL A 93 6.46 -6.85 -14.19
N GLY A 94 7.25 -7.79 -13.67
CA GLY A 94 8.42 -8.36 -14.32
C GLY A 94 9.73 -7.81 -13.78
N PHE A 95 9.90 -7.67 -12.48
CA PHE A 95 11.17 -7.36 -11.85
C PHE A 95 11.74 -8.58 -11.12
N ARG A 96 13.03 -8.80 -11.35
CA ARG A 96 13.84 -9.77 -10.62
C ARG A 96 14.75 -9.03 -9.65
N PRO A 97 14.82 -9.42 -8.36
CA PRO A 97 15.76 -8.81 -7.43
C PRO A 97 17.20 -9.12 -7.84
N THR A 98 18.09 -8.15 -7.64
CA THR A 98 19.54 -8.28 -7.77
C THR A 98 20.16 -8.05 -6.40
N LEU A 99 20.46 -9.15 -5.69
CA LEU A 99 20.99 -9.09 -4.33
C LEU A 99 22.47 -8.71 -4.27
N GLU A 100 23.20 -8.89 -5.36
CA GLU A 100 24.62 -8.51 -5.45
C GLU A 100 24.88 -7.88 -6.82
N ARG A 101 25.68 -6.81 -6.84
CA ARG A 101 26.24 -6.15 -8.03
C ARG A 101 27.70 -5.77 -7.71
N PRO A 102 28.63 -6.73 -7.81
CA PRO A 102 30.03 -6.52 -7.42
C PRO A 102 30.68 -5.33 -8.12
N GLU A 103 30.33 -5.09 -9.39
CA GLU A 103 30.81 -3.96 -10.19
C GLU A 103 30.34 -2.59 -9.67
N GLN A 104 29.30 -2.56 -8.84
CA GLN A 104 28.77 -1.37 -8.17
C GLN A 104 29.12 -1.35 -6.67
N ASN A 105 29.97 -2.28 -6.21
CA ASN A 105 30.26 -2.52 -4.80
C ASN A 105 28.99 -2.65 -3.94
N TYR A 106 27.97 -3.32 -4.51
CA TYR A 106 26.66 -3.43 -3.89
C TYR A 106 26.36 -4.87 -3.47
N LYS A 107 25.94 -5.02 -2.22
CA LYS A 107 25.36 -6.24 -1.66
C LYS A 107 24.14 -5.85 -0.84
N PHE A 108 22.99 -6.43 -1.17
CA PHE A 108 21.78 -6.30 -0.40
C PHE A 108 21.90 -7.15 0.86
N ILE A 109 21.76 -6.49 2.01
CA ILE A 109 21.61 -7.11 3.31
C ILE A 109 20.21 -6.73 3.78
N PRO A 110 19.27 -7.68 3.95
CA PRO A 110 17.93 -7.39 4.42
C PRO A 110 17.97 -6.55 5.70
N ASP A 111 17.10 -5.54 5.77
CA ASP A 111 16.98 -4.61 6.90
C ASP A 111 18.17 -3.66 7.12
N VAL A 112 19.24 -3.77 6.34
CA VAL A 112 20.46 -2.94 6.44
C VAL A 112 20.66 -2.11 5.17
N THR A 113 20.60 -2.72 3.99
CA THR A 113 20.73 -2.04 2.71
C THR A 113 19.37 -1.44 2.32
N LEU A 114 19.15 -0.19 2.72
CA LEU A 114 17.91 0.56 2.49
C LEU A 114 18.16 1.66 1.45
N PHE A 115 17.11 2.27 0.92
CA PHE A 115 17.27 3.42 0.02
C PHE A 115 18.07 4.55 0.70
N ASP A 116 19.06 5.11 0.01
CA ASP A 116 19.99 6.10 0.60
C ASP A 116 19.28 7.38 1.06
N ASN A 117 18.31 7.84 0.28
CA ASN A 117 17.54 9.06 0.54
C ASN A 117 16.12 8.73 0.99
N ILE A 118 15.97 8.36 2.25
CA ILE A 118 14.66 8.10 2.85
C ILE A 118 13.96 9.44 3.15
N PRO A 119 12.75 9.68 2.60
CA PRO A 119 11.95 10.83 2.99
C PRO A 119 11.67 10.82 4.50
N GLY A 120 12.09 11.89 5.19
CA GLY A 120 11.91 12.04 6.63
C GLY A 120 13.01 11.36 7.45
N LEU A 121 14.08 10.88 6.80
CA LEU A 121 15.28 10.28 7.40
C LEU A 121 15.02 9.06 8.30
N LYS A 122 13.78 8.56 8.33
CA LYS A 122 13.36 7.44 9.17
C LYS A 122 12.43 6.53 8.41
N LEU A 123 12.71 5.22 8.46
CA LEU A 123 11.76 4.20 8.05
C LEU A 123 10.86 3.83 9.21
N LEU A 124 9.56 3.81 8.91
CA LEU A 124 8.51 3.40 9.81
C LEU A 124 7.80 2.18 9.20
N GLY A 125 7.20 1.38 10.07
CA GLY A 125 6.44 0.20 9.67
C GLY A 125 5.30 -0.06 10.64
N GLY A 126 4.55 -1.13 10.39
CA GLY A 126 3.40 -1.50 11.23
C GLY A 126 2.18 -0.62 10.99
N PRO A 127 1.15 -0.76 11.85
CA PRO A 127 -0.13 -0.07 11.68
C PRO A 127 -0.07 1.43 12.05
N GLY A 128 1.03 1.93 12.63
CA GLY A 128 1.13 3.27 13.21
C GLY A 128 0.28 3.44 14.48
N THR A 129 0.34 4.62 15.10
CA THR A 129 -0.56 4.99 16.21
C THR A 129 -1.33 6.26 15.84
N GLY A 130 -2.66 6.21 15.90
CA GLY A 130 -3.52 7.34 15.50
C GLY A 130 -3.85 7.40 14.00
N ILE A 131 -4.23 6.27 13.40
CA ILE A 131 -4.58 6.17 11.98
C ILE A 131 -5.69 7.17 11.62
N ARG A 132 -5.35 8.17 10.79
CA ARG A 132 -6.32 9.05 10.14
C ARG A 132 -6.99 8.31 8.98
N LYS A 133 -8.13 7.67 9.27
CA LYS A 133 -8.88 6.91 8.26
C LYS A 133 -9.36 7.78 7.08
N LYS A 134 -9.50 9.08 7.32
CA LYS A 134 -10.10 10.03 6.39
C LYS A 134 -9.26 11.29 6.30
N GLU A 135 -9.05 11.76 5.09
CA GLU A 135 -8.51 13.09 4.79
C GLU A 135 -9.59 13.92 4.09
N ILE A 136 -9.66 15.21 4.39
CA ILE A 136 -10.64 16.12 3.77
C ILE A 136 -9.92 17.11 2.86
N LEU A 137 -10.50 17.34 1.68
CA LEU A 137 -10.18 18.46 0.80
C LEU A 137 -11.40 19.37 0.70
N VAL A 138 -11.18 20.67 0.86
CA VAL A 138 -12.17 21.71 0.59
C VAL A 138 -11.71 22.51 -0.62
N CYS A 139 -12.58 22.69 -1.60
CA CYS A 139 -12.30 23.51 -2.77
C CYS A 139 -12.12 24.97 -2.37
N GLY A 140 -11.18 25.68 -2.99
CA GLY A 140 -10.92 27.10 -2.70
C GLY A 140 -11.95 28.08 -3.29
N ASP A 141 -12.98 27.61 -4.00
CA ASP A 141 -14.07 28.49 -4.43
C ASP A 141 -14.97 28.82 -3.25
N SER A 142 -14.88 30.07 -2.77
CA SER A 142 -15.58 30.57 -1.60
C SER A 142 -17.10 30.63 -1.73
N HIS A 143 -17.65 30.46 -2.94
CA HIS A 143 -19.10 30.48 -3.17
C HIS A 143 -19.74 29.10 -3.09
N THR A 144 -18.92 28.04 -3.15
CA THR A 144 -19.38 26.66 -3.27
C THR A 144 -18.79 25.76 -2.18
N HIS A 145 -17.49 25.92 -1.88
CA HIS A 145 -16.74 25.12 -0.90
C HIS A 145 -17.05 23.61 -0.97
N MET A 146 -16.88 23.03 -2.16
CA MET A 146 -17.06 21.59 -2.36
C MET A 146 -16.10 20.80 -1.46
N ARG A 147 -16.62 19.79 -0.77
CA ARG A 147 -15.84 18.90 0.11
C ARG A 147 -15.70 17.50 -0.47
N MET A 148 -14.47 17.01 -0.49
CA MET A 148 -14.15 15.61 -0.76
C MET A 148 -13.55 14.94 0.47
N GLU A 149 -14.02 13.74 0.76
CA GLU A 149 -13.43 12.83 1.73
C GLU A 149 -12.59 11.77 1.03
N PHE A 150 -11.39 11.53 1.51
CA PHE A 150 -10.45 10.55 0.98
C PHE A 150 -10.22 9.44 2.00
N GLU A 151 -10.21 8.20 1.54
CA GLU A 151 -9.90 7.03 2.36
C GLU A 151 -8.99 6.04 1.63
N ALA A 152 -8.12 5.37 2.39
CA ALA A 152 -7.45 4.16 1.94
C ALA A 152 -8.38 2.96 2.15
N PHE A 153 -8.79 2.29 1.06
CA PHE A 153 -9.87 1.30 1.14
C PHE A 153 -9.49 -0.12 0.69
N ASP A 154 -8.36 -0.28 0.01
CA ASP A 154 -7.83 -1.59 -0.39
C ASP A 154 -6.31 -1.47 -0.68
N LEU A 155 -5.63 -2.60 -0.90
CA LEU A 155 -4.30 -2.64 -1.50
C LEU A 155 -4.38 -2.31 -2.99
N VAL A 156 -3.34 -1.66 -3.52
CA VAL A 156 -3.25 -1.39 -4.97
C VAL A 156 -3.20 -2.68 -5.79
N ASP A 157 -3.87 -2.68 -6.93
CA ASP A 157 -3.97 -3.87 -7.80
C ASP A 157 -3.17 -3.71 -9.10
N TYR A 158 -2.57 -2.54 -9.34
CA TYR A 158 -1.90 -2.17 -10.58
C TYR A 158 -0.61 -1.37 -10.33
N GLY A 159 0.13 -1.12 -11.41
CA GLY A 159 1.36 -0.33 -11.41
C GLY A 159 2.48 -0.90 -10.53
N ASP A 160 3.41 -0.03 -10.17
CA ASP A 160 4.61 -0.38 -9.40
C ASP A 160 4.30 -0.82 -7.96
N GLY A 161 3.06 -0.68 -7.51
CA GLY A 161 2.61 -1.17 -6.22
C GLY A 161 2.26 -2.66 -6.20
N LEU A 162 2.05 -3.28 -7.36
CA LEU A 162 1.60 -4.67 -7.46
C LEU A 162 2.57 -5.69 -6.83
N PRO A 163 3.91 -5.59 -6.96
CA PRO A 163 4.85 -6.48 -6.26
C PRO A 163 4.61 -6.53 -4.75
N TYR A 164 4.38 -5.36 -4.15
CA TYR A 164 4.15 -5.23 -2.70
C TYR A 164 2.81 -5.79 -2.29
N THR A 165 1.75 -5.59 -3.09
CA THR A 165 0.45 -6.23 -2.86
C THR A 165 0.56 -7.75 -2.90
N ARG A 166 1.27 -8.31 -3.90
CA ARG A 166 1.52 -9.75 -3.96
C ARG A 166 2.28 -10.25 -2.75
N ARG A 167 3.29 -9.51 -2.27
CA ARG A 167 4.00 -9.83 -1.02
C ARG A 167 3.09 -9.78 0.20
N SER A 168 2.27 -8.74 0.35
CA SER A 168 1.28 -8.62 1.42
C SER A 168 0.33 -9.81 1.44
N LEU A 169 -0.16 -10.23 0.26
CA LEU A 169 -1.09 -11.36 0.15
C LEU A 169 -0.38 -12.72 0.33
N SER A 170 0.90 -12.83 -0.02
CA SER A 170 1.75 -13.99 0.34
C SER A 170 1.93 -14.11 1.85
N ILE A 171 2.18 -13.01 2.56
CA ILE A 171 2.20 -12.97 4.04
C ILE A 171 0.82 -13.39 4.59
N LEU A 172 -0.25 -12.80 4.06
CA LEU A 172 -1.61 -13.13 4.46
C LEU A 172 -1.97 -14.61 4.23
N ASN A 173 -1.38 -15.27 3.22
CA ASN A 173 -1.54 -16.71 2.94
C ASN A 173 -0.81 -17.61 3.95
N LYS A 174 0.24 -17.13 4.62
CA LYS A 174 0.99 -17.90 5.63
C LYS A 174 0.34 -17.80 7.01
N ILE A 175 -0.17 -16.64 7.39
CA ILE A 175 -0.79 -16.37 8.72
C ILE A 175 -1.83 -17.42 9.14
N PRO A 176 -2.86 -17.77 8.35
CA PRO A 176 -3.88 -18.73 8.78
C PRO A 176 -3.35 -20.16 8.96
N LYS A 177 -2.19 -20.50 8.40
CA LYS A 177 -1.56 -21.82 8.55
C LYS A 177 -0.89 -21.98 9.93
N LYS A 178 -0.59 -20.87 10.60
CA LYS A 178 -0.07 -20.81 11.97
C LYS A 178 -0.80 -19.71 12.77
N PRO A 179 -2.04 -19.98 13.23
CA PRO A 179 -2.83 -19.01 13.98
C PRO A 179 -2.05 -18.45 15.18
N GLY A 180 -2.00 -17.13 15.29
CA GLY A 180 -1.29 -16.45 16.39
C GLY A 180 0.23 -16.45 16.24
N ILE A 181 0.77 -16.68 15.04
CA ILE A 181 2.20 -16.48 14.75
C ILE A 181 2.61 -15.05 15.12
N ALA A 182 3.78 -14.91 15.74
CA ALA A 182 4.35 -13.60 16.03
C ALA A 182 4.87 -12.94 14.75
N VAL A 183 4.72 -11.63 14.60
CA VAL A 183 5.07 -10.92 13.36
C VAL A 183 6.56 -11.05 13.02
N ASP A 184 7.44 -11.07 14.02
CA ASP A 184 8.89 -11.29 13.88
C ASP A 184 9.28 -12.73 13.52
N LYS A 185 8.31 -13.66 13.50
CA LYS A 185 8.50 -15.06 13.09
C LYS A 185 7.92 -15.38 11.72
N ILE A 186 7.14 -14.47 11.12
CA ILE A 186 6.52 -14.68 9.79
C ILE A 186 7.57 -14.98 8.72
N ILE A 187 8.76 -14.36 8.80
CA ILE A 187 9.83 -14.57 7.81
C ILE A 187 10.28 -16.03 7.72
N ASN A 188 10.15 -16.80 8.81
CA ASN A 188 10.52 -18.21 8.87
C ASN A 188 9.54 -19.11 8.10
N GLU A 189 8.38 -18.59 7.69
CA GLU A 189 7.40 -19.31 6.87
C GLU A 189 7.71 -19.24 5.37
N PHE A 190 8.76 -18.52 5.00
CA PHE A 190 9.26 -18.39 3.63
C PHE A 190 10.63 -19.04 3.54
N ASP A 191 10.82 -19.91 2.55
CA ASP A 191 12.14 -20.43 2.22
C ASP A 191 12.99 -19.40 1.45
N ASP A 192 14.26 -19.73 1.22
CA ASP A 192 15.19 -18.83 0.52
C ASP A 192 14.66 -18.40 -0.86
N ALA A 193 14.06 -19.32 -1.61
CA ALA A 193 13.51 -19.00 -2.93
C ALA A 193 12.35 -18.00 -2.85
N GLU A 194 11.43 -18.18 -1.90
CA GLU A 194 10.35 -17.22 -1.67
C GLU A 194 10.88 -15.89 -1.14
N ARG A 195 11.88 -15.89 -0.25
CA ARG A 195 12.43 -14.67 0.34
C ARG A 195 13.25 -13.87 -0.65
N ASP A 196 14.12 -14.51 -1.41
CA ASP A 196 15.23 -13.83 -2.07
C ASP A 196 15.01 -13.66 -3.57
N ASN A 197 14.29 -14.59 -4.23
CA ASN A 197 14.11 -14.55 -5.69
C ASN A 197 12.87 -13.79 -6.14
N ILE A 198 11.93 -13.49 -5.25
CA ILE A 198 10.71 -12.75 -5.60
C ILE A 198 10.92 -11.28 -5.25
N TYR A 199 10.70 -10.36 -6.19
CA TYR A 199 10.77 -8.93 -5.91
C TYR A 199 9.51 -8.44 -5.17
N PRO A 200 9.66 -7.54 -4.18
CA PRO A 200 10.90 -7.23 -3.45
C PRO A 200 11.34 -8.40 -2.54
N SER A 201 12.64 -8.56 -2.32
CA SER A 201 13.15 -9.58 -1.38
C SER A 201 12.72 -9.27 0.07
N LEU A 202 12.43 -10.29 0.87
CA LEU A 202 11.86 -10.10 2.21
C LEU A 202 12.93 -9.89 3.29
N GLY A 203 12.86 -8.75 3.96
CA GLY A 203 13.44 -8.51 5.28
C GLY A 203 12.36 -8.36 6.35
N GLN A 204 12.75 -8.39 7.62
CA GLN A 204 11.79 -8.28 8.73
C GLN A 204 11.16 -6.88 8.83
N ASN A 205 11.88 -5.82 8.42
CA ASN A 205 11.33 -4.47 8.33
C ASN A 205 10.27 -4.38 7.22
N LEU A 206 10.53 -4.97 6.05
CA LEU A 206 9.54 -5.00 4.97
C LEU A 206 8.29 -5.80 5.40
N ILE A 207 8.47 -6.96 6.02
CA ILE A 207 7.34 -7.74 6.59
C ILE A 207 6.54 -6.88 7.57
N TRP A 208 7.22 -6.16 8.47
CA TRP A 208 6.54 -5.28 9.42
C TRP A 208 5.73 -4.18 8.73
N THR A 209 6.28 -3.56 7.69
CA THR A 209 5.59 -2.54 6.88
C THR A 209 4.36 -3.13 6.19
N LEU A 210 4.48 -4.28 5.52
CA LEU A 210 3.38 -4.93 4.79
C LEU A 210 2.29 -5.46 5.73
N VAL A 211 2.65 -6.05 6.87
CA VAL A 211 1.70 -6.45 7.92
C VAL A 211 0.96 -5.23 8.47
N GLY A 212 1.64 -4.09 8.59
CA GLY A 212 1.02 -2.81 8.90
C GLY A 212 -0.05 -2.39 7.91
N GLU A 213 0.18 -2.59 6.60
CA GLU A 213 -0.83 -2.28 5.56
C GLU A 213 -2.06 -3.18 5.67
N LEU A 214 -1.84 -4.48 5.91
CA LEU A 214 -2.92 -5.43 6.14
C LEU A 214 -3.76 -5.04 7.37
N ALA A 215 -3.11 -4.55 8.43
CA ALA A 215 -3.81 -4.13 9.64
C ALA A 215 -4.61 -2.82 9.45
N VAL A 216 -4.08 -1.86 8.68
CA VAL A 216 -4.80 -0.62 8.34
C VAL A 216 -6.12 -0.94 7.60
N LEU A 217 -6.12 -1.95 6.75
CA LEU A 217 -7.29 -2.41 5.98
C LEU A 217 -8.17 -3.42 6.74
N ASP A 218 -7.91 -3.66 8.02
CA ASP A 218 -8.59 -4.68 8.83
C ASP A 218 -8.55 -6.09 8.20
N TYR A 219 -7.50 -6.42 7.43
CA TYR A 219 -7.28 -7.77 6.90
C TYR A 219 -6.60 -8.69 7.92
N VAL A 220 -5.90 -8.10 8.89
CA VAL A 220 -5.35 -8.81 10.05
C VAL A 220 -5.60 -8.02 11.32
N LYS A 221 -5.71 -8.74 12.44
CA LYS A 221 -5.61 -8.19 13.79
C LYS A 221 -4.21 -8.40 14.31
N LEU A 222 -3.67 -7.37 14.97
CA LEU A 222 -2.36 -7.37 15.60
C LEU A 222 -2.55 -7.16 17.10
N GLU A 223 -1.97 -8.05 17.89
CA GLU A 223 -1.84 -7.92 19.34
C GLU A 223 -0.38 -7.57 19.62
N ASP A 224 -0.07 -6.50 20.37
CA ASP A 224 1.29 -6.20 20.86
C ASP A 224 2.40 -5.93 19.81
N GLY A 225 2.05 -5.32 18.68
CA GLY A 225 3.04 -4.73 17.77
C GLY A 225 3.94 -5.73 17.04
N ARG A 226 5.25 -5.43 16.90
CA ARG A 226 6.18 -6.16 16.01
C ARG A 226 6.59 -7.55 16.52
N THR A 227 6.57 -7.77 17.83
CA THR A 227 6.75 -9.10 18.45
C THR A 227 5.41 -9.76 18.77
N GLY A 228 4.35 -9.09 18.38
CA GLY A 228 2.98 -9.39 18.66
C GLY A 228 2.39 -10.50 17.80
N LYS A 229 1.29 -11.09 18.26
CA LYS A 229 0.57 -12.12 17.50
C LYS A 229 -0.26 -11.49 16.39
N VAL A 230 -0.30 -12.15 15.24
CA VAL A 230 -1.17 -11.76 14.12
C VAL A 230 -2.21 -12.84 13.83
N ALA A 231 -3.44 -12.40 13.55
CA ALA A 231 -4.54 -13.25 13.13
C ALA A 231 -5.24 -12.65 11.91
N ILE A 232 -5.62 -13.50 10.95
CA ILE A 232 -6.40 -13.07 9.78
C ILE A 232 -7.86 -12.76 10.18
N THR A 233 -8.44 -11.71 9.62
CA THR A 233 -9.87 -11.38 9.80
C THR A 233 -10.73 -12.03 8.73
N GLU A 234 -12.06 -11.92 8.85
CA GLU A 234 -12.97 -12.31 7.76
C GLU A 234 -12.78 -11.45 6.50
N ALA A 235 -12.47 -10.15 6.65
CA ALA A 235 -12.14 -9.30 5.51
C ALA A 235 -10.85 -9.77 4.81
N GLY A 236 -9.82 -10.12 5.59
CA GLY A 236 -8.58 -10.70 5.07
C GLY A 236 -8.79 -12.03 4.35
N LYS A 237 -9.60 -12.94 4.90
CA LYS A 237 -9.96 -14.21 4.24
C LYS A 237 -10.64 -13.97 2.89
N LYS A 238 -11.58 -13.02 2.83
CA LYS A 238 -12.27 -12.64 1.59
C LYS A 238 -11.30 -12.07 0.56
N LYS A 239 -10.44 -11.12 0.94
CA LYS A 239 -9.42 -10.55 0.04
C LYS A 239 -8.46 -11.62 -0.48
N LEU A 240 -7.94 -12.49 0.41
CA LEU A 240 -7.06 -13.58 0.01
C LEU A 240 -7.74 -14.55 -0.96
N THR A 241 -8.99 -14.90 -0.71
CA THR A 241 -9.76 -15.78 -1.61
C THR A 241 -9.97 -15.14 -2.98
N ALA A 242 -10.35 -13.85 -3.01
CA ALA A 242 -10.50 -13.10 -4.26
C ALA A 242 -9.19 -13.04 -5.04
N PHE A 243 -8.08 -12.78 -4.36
CA PHE A 243 -6.75 -12.78 -4.98
C PHE A 243 -6.36 -14.14 -5.55
N LYS A 244 -6.52 -15.23 -4.79
CA LYS A 244 -6.29 -16.58 -5.32
C LYS A 244 -7.15 -16.88 -6.54
N LYS A 245 -8.38 -16.38 -6.59
CA LYS A 245 -9.25 -16.55 -7.75
C LYS A 245 -8.76 -15.75 -8.97
N SER A 246 -8.13 -14.59 -8.78
CA SER A 246 -7.61 -13.77 -9.87
C SER A 246 -6.31 -14.28 -10.48
N LEU A 247 -5.55 -15.12 -9.76
CA LEU A 247 -4.29 -15.68 -10.26
C LEU A 247 -4.50 -16.80 -11.28
N THR A 248 -3.67 -16.80 -12.32
CA THR A 248 -3.51 -17.93 -13.25
C THR A 248 -2.91 -19.15 -12.55
N ALA A 249 -2.96 -20.32 -13.20
CA ALA A 249 -2.37 -21.55 -12.65
C ALA A 249 -0.84 -21.43 -12.48
N GLU A 250 -0.16 -20.76 -13.41
CA GLU A 250 1.28 -20.52 -13.31
C GLU A 250 1.62 -19.62 -12.13
N GLU A 251 0.88 -18.53 -11.94
CA GLU A 251 1.10 -17.60 -10.82
C GLU A 251 0.80 -18.25 -9.47
N LYS A 252 -0.25 -19.06 -9.35
CA LYS A 252 -0.52 -19.84 -8.13
C LYS A 252 0.63 -20.74 -7.76
N LYS A 253 1.20 -21.44 -8.75
CA LYS A 253 2.37 -22.29 -8.56
C LYS A 253 3.59 -21.45 -8.16
N ALA A 254 3.83 -20.33 -8.83
CA ALA A 254 4.95 -19.43 -8.58
C ALA A 254 4.90 -18.82 -7.16
N LEU A 255 3.70 -18.45 -6.69
CA LEU A 255 3.45 -17.82 -5.39
C LEU A 255 3.11 -18.81 -4.27
N ARG A 256 3.03 -20.11 -4.57
CA ARG A 256 2.67 -21.20 -3.64
C ARG A 256 1.32 -20.95 -2.93
N MET A 257 0.30 -20.62 -3.72
CA MET A 257 -1.04 -20.22 -3.25
C MET A 257 -2.17 -21.17 -3.60
#